data_AF-A0A9P7DHC4-F1
#
_entry.id   AF-A0A9P7DHC4-F1
#
_cell.length_a   1.000
_cell.length_b   1.000
_cell.length_c   1.000
_cell.angle_alpha   90.00
_cell.angle_beta   90.00
_cell.angle_gamma   90.00
#
_symmetry.space_group_name_H-M   'P 1'
#
loop_
_entity.id
_entity.type
_entity.pdbx_description
1 polymer ?
#
loop_
_entity_poly.entity_id
_entity_poly.type
_entity_poly.pdbx_seq_one_letter_code
_entity_poly.pdbx_strand_id
1 'polypeptide(L)'
;MWNSWSSQHDSRLEQRKICGLLNKLNVTNFDSVSTKLIERLTDCGRRGCAEIIEAFAVSIALRAVEDTQRSSLYAYLCKRVDRELEMEDRRWTWLNDGTRQLSHPSFASILIEACESRFTQALDEQAAHLFPLIEFIGDLLLDGVLPITDVQDLVQQLFSLAEQGQEGSAIALSRLCRRVAREQEGMHILEQLGASGSIERVLEEDIITPKARYLLMAVVDLFHQELVDVFDSAALRNEIYNLDDDEQEVSSELDSTLTDVGDLPPSKITTCESEDQVEISKLDAE
;
A
#
# COMPACT_ATOMS: atom_id res chain seq x y z
N MET A 1 -51.11 -1.48 15.77
CA MET A 1 -50.60 -2.05 14.50
C MET A 1 -49.12 -1.74 14.44
N TRP A 2 -48.28 -2.75 14.67
CA TRP A 2 -46.84 -2.64 14.54
C TRP A 2 -46.51 -2.83 13.07
N ASN A 3 -45.94 -1.81 12.42
CA ASN A 3 -45.49 -1.95 11.04
C ASN A 3 -44.26 -2.86 11.03
N SER A 4 -44.34 -3.90 10.22
CA SER A 4 -43.31 -4.90 9.95
C SER A 4 -41.98 -4.24 9.54
N TRP A 5 -41.03 -4.18 10.47
CA TRP A 5 -39.62 -3.82 10.25
C TRP A 5 -38.83 -4.93 9.52
N SER A 6 -39.48 -5.62 8.59
CA SER A 6 -38.84 -6.58 7.69
C SER A 6 -39.09 -6.11 6.27
N SER A 7 -38.67 -4.89 5.96
CA SER A 7 -38.24 -4.64 4.58
C SER A 7 -37.05 -5.57 4.39
N GLN A 8 -37.28 -6.73 3.76
CA GLN A 8 -36.21 -7.50 3.13
C GLN A 8 -35.48 -6.49 2.25
N HIS A 9 -34.37 -5.96 2.75
CA HIS A 9 -33.55 -5.06 1.98
C HIS A 9 -33.07 -5.89 0.80
N ASP A 10 -33.48 -5.48 -0.40
CA ASP A 10 -33.19 -6.20 -1.62
C ASP A 10 -31.70 -6.02 -1.93
N SER A 11 -30.86 -6.84 -1.31
CA SER A 11 -29.39 -6.84 -1.47
C SER A 11 -28.99 -6.90 -2.94
N ARG A 12 -29.80 -7.61 -3.76
CA ARG A 12 -29.63 -7.69 -5.21
C ARG A 12 -29.86 -6.35 -5.90
N LEU A 13 -30.81 -5.56 -5.43
CA LEU A 13 -31.10 -4.23 -5.99
C LEU A 13 -29.97 -3.25 -5.68
N GLU A 14 -29.40 -3.28 -4.47
CA GLU A 14 -28.22 -2.48 -4.13
C GLU A 14 -26.97 -2.94 -4.91
N GLN A 15 -26.74 -4.25 -5.03
CA GLN A 15 -25.66 -4.79 -5.86
C GLN A 15 -25.79 -4.33 -7.32
N ARG A 16 -26.99 -4.38 -7.91
CA ARG A 16 -27.24 -3.87 -9.27
C ARG A 16 -26.92 -2.39 -9.40
N LYS A 17 -27.25 -1.57 -8.40
CA LYS A 17 -26.93 -0.13 -8.41
C LYS A 17 -25.42 0.10 -8.35
N ILE A 18 -24.71 -0.62 -7.48
CA ILE A 18 -23.25 -0.54 -7.37
C ILE A 18 -22.59 -0.95 -8.69
N CYS A 19 -23.00 -2.08 -9.28
CA CYS A 19 -22.52 -2.50 -10.61
C CYS A 19 -22.85 -1.47 -11.70
N GLY A 20 -24.02 -0.83 -11.62
CA GLY A 20 -24.42 0.25 -12.51
C GLY A 20 -23.57 1.52 -12.36
N LEU A 21 -23.09 1.82 -11.16
CA LEU A 21 -22.15 2.91 -10.89
C LEU A 21 -20.74 2.56 -11.42
N LEU A 22 -20.26 1.34 -11.15
CA LEU A 22 -18.99 0.84 -11.69
C LEU A 22 -18.96 0.89 -13.23
N ASN A 23 -20.06 0.57 -13.90
CA ASN A 23 -20.18 0.68 -15.37
C ASN A 23 -20.01 2.10 -15.89
N LYS A 24 -20.36 3.10 -15.07
CA LYS A 24 -20.27 4.50 -15.44
C LYS A 24 -18.94 5.12 -15.06
N LEU A 25 -18.13 4.44 -14.24
CA LEU A 25 -16.87 4.96 -13.74
C LEU A 25 -15.91 5.24 -14.89
N ASN A 26 -15.47 6.49 -14.99
CA ASN A 26 -14.42 6.94 -15.89
C ASN A 26 -13.65 8.08 -15.24
N VAL A 27 -12.58 8.54 -15.88
CA VAL A 27 -11.73 9.62 -15.35
C VAL A 27 -12.50 10.94 -15.19
N THR A 28 -13.42 11.27 -16.09
CA THR A 28 -14.11 12.58 -16.09
C THR A 28 -15.22 12.69 -15.04
N ASN A 29 -15.80 11.56 -14.62
CA ASN A 29 -16.87 11.51 -13.63
C ASN A 29 -16.46 10.82 -12.34
N PHE A 30 -15.17 10.50 -12.18
CA PHE A 30 -14.63 9.72 -11.07
C PHE A 30 -15.11 10.24 -9.72
N ASP A 31 -14.93 11.54 -9.44
CA ASP A 31 -15.32 12.13 -8.15
C ASP A 31 -16.81 11.97 -7.86
N SER A 32 -17.65 12.25 -8.85
CA SER A 32 -19.10 12.17 -8.69
C SER A 32 -19.60 10.74 -8.51
N VAL A 33 -18.98 9.76 -9.17
CA VAL A 33 -19.37 8.35 -9.12
C VAL A 33 -18.83 7.70 -7.85
N SER A 34 -17.55 7.93 -7.53
CA SER A 34 -16.90 7.42 -6.32
C SER A 34 -17.60 7.90 -5.06
N THR A 35 -17.94 9.19 -4.96
CA THR A 35 -18.69 9.74 -3.82
C THR A 35 -20.03 9.02 -3.62
N LYS A 36 -20.82 8.87 -4.68
CA LYS A 36 -22.10 8.13 -4.62
C LYS A 36 -21.93 6.67 -4.26
N LEU A 37 -20.83 6.06 -4.67
CA LEU A 37 -20.53 4.66 -4.39
C LEU A 37 -20.13 4.50 -2.91
N ILE A 38 -19.28 5.38 -2.39
CA ILE A 38 -18.86 5.43 -0.98
C ILE A 38 -20.05 5.70 -0.07
N GLU A 39 -20.92 6.65 -0.39
CA GLU A 39 -22.17 6.90 0.35
C GLU A 39 -23.03 5.63 0.45
N ARG A 40 -23.12 4.87 -0.65
CA ARG A 40 -23.88 3.60 -0.63
C ARG A 40 -23.19 2.52 0.21
N LEU A 41 -21.88 2.35 0.08
CA LEU A 41 -21.13 1.34 0.82
C LEU A 41 -21.12 1.65 2.33
N THR A 42 -20.91 2.91 2.72
CA THR A 42 -20.99 3.35 4.11
C THR A 42 -22.38 3.14 4.69
N ASP A 43 -23.44 3.49 3.95
CA ASP A 43 -24.82 3.19 4.36
C ASP A 43 -25.10 1.69 4.48
N CYS A 44 -24.49 0.85 3.63
CA CYS A 44 -24.58 -0.61 3.76
C CYS A 44 -23.83 -1.11 4.99
N GLY A 45 -22.63 -0.59 5.26
CA GLY A 45 -21.84 -0.89 6.46
C GLY A 45 -22.61 -0.54 7.74
N ARG A 46 -23.22 0.66 7.80
CA ARG A 46 -24.08 1.09 8.93
C ARG A 46 -25.25 0.15 9.18
N ARG A 47 -25.80 -0.47 8.13
CA ARG A 47 -26.90 -1.44 8.21
C ARG A 47 -26.44 -2.87 8.49
N GLY A 48 -25.13 -3.12 8.55
CA GLY A 48 -24.57 -4.47 8.72
C GLY A 48 -24.66 -5.34 7.46
N CYS A 49 -24.78 -4.74 6.27
CA CYS A 49 -24.86 -5.48 5.00
C CYS A 49 -23.46 -5.77 4.43
N ALA A 50 -22.64 -6.54 5.15
CA ALA A 50 -21.26 -6.88 4.75
C ALA A 50 -21.19 -7.58 3.37
N GLU A 51 -22.17 -8.44 3.07
CA GLU A 51 -22.33 -9.14 1.78
C GLU A 51 -22.30 -8.19 0.56
N ILE A 52 -22.75 -6.94 0.72
CA ILE A 52 -22.75 -5.96 -0.37
C ILE A 52 -21.34 -5.40 -0.60
N ILE A 53 -20.56 -5.22 0.48
CA ILE A 53 -19.16 -4.76 0.42
C ILE A 53 -18.30 -5.88 -0.18
N GLU A 54 -18.53 -7.13 0.22
CA GLU A 54 -17.92 -8.33 -0.38
C GLU A 54 -18.24 -8.44 -1.87
N ALA A 55 -19.52 -8.33 -2.23
CA ALA A 55 -19.92 -8.35 -3.64
C ALA A 55 -19.29 -7.21 -4.46
N PHE A 56 -19.08 -6.04 -3.84
CA PHE A 56 -18.37 -4.93 -4.46
C PHE A 56 -16.88 -5.25 -4.67
N ALA A 57 -16.18 -5.77 -3.66
CA ALA A 57 -14.78 -6.18 -3.76
C ALA A 57 -14.56 -7.25 -4.85
N VAL A 58 -15.43 -8.26 -4.90
CA VAL A 58 -15.40 -9.29 -5.97
C VAL A 58 -15.66 -8.69 -7.35
N SER A 59 -16.59 -7.74 -7.44
CA SER A 59 -16.93 -7.08 -8.71
C SER A 59 -15.81 -6.18 -9.22
N ILE A 60 -15.12 -5.46 -8.33
CA ILE A 60 -14.04 -4.56 -8.74
C ILE A 60 -12.79 -5.35 -9.15
N ALA A 61 -12.45 -6.42 -8.42
CA ALA A 61 -11.35 -7.30 -8.81
C ALA A 61 -11.59 -7.95 -10.18
N LEU A 62 -12.82 -8.44 -10.44
CA LEU A 62 -13.18 -8.97 -11.76
C LEU A 62 -13.03 -7.91 -12.87
N ARG A 63 -13.51 -6.70 -12.64
CA ARG A 63 -13.45 -5.63 -13.64
C ARG A 63 -12.04 -5.14 -13.91
N ALA A 64 -11.18 -5.12 -12.90
CA ALA A 64 -9.77 -4.77 -13.11
C ALA A 64 -9.10 -5.76 -14.08
N VAL A 65 -9.51 -7.03 -14.05
CA VAL A 65 -9.05 -8.06 -14.98
C VAL A 65 -9.69 -7.92 -16.37
N GLU A 66 -10.99 -7.63 -16.45
CA GLU A 66 -11.72 -7.52 -17.73
C GLU A 66 -11.42 -6.20 -18.48
N ASP A 67 -11.18 -5.10 -17.76
CA ASP A 67 -10.93 -3.75 -18.30
C ASP A 67 -9.59 -3.21 -17.80
N THR A 68 -8.52 -3.79 -18.33
CA THR A 68 -7.13 -3.52 -17.92
C THR A 68 -6.73 -2.06 -18.11
N GLN A 69 -7.33 -1.35 -19.08
CA GLN A 69 -7.07 0.06 -19.33
C GLN A 69 -7.50 0.96 -18.17
N ARG A 70 -8.41 0.47 -17.32
CA ARG A 70 -8.92 1.19 -16.14
C ARG A 70 -8.48 0.58 -14.81
N SER A 71 -7.57 -0.40 -14.82
CA SER A 71 -7.05 -1.05 -13.60
C SER A 71 -6.62 -0.03 -12.53
N SER A 72 -5.80 0.94 -12.92
CA SER A 72 -5.32 2.00 -11.99
C SER A 72 -6.45 2.88 -11.46
N LEU A 73 -7.49 3.15 -12.26
CA LEU A 73 -8.67 3.89 -11.83
C LEU A 73 -9.47 3.09 -10.78
N TYR A 74 -9.55 1.76 -10.95
CA TYR A 74 -10.18 0.88 -9.98
C TYR A 74 -9.37 0.78 -8.68
N ALA A 75 -8.04 0.70 -8.76
CA ALA A 75 -7.17 0.70 -7.57
C ALA A 75 -7.32 2.00 -6.77
N TYR A 76 -7.33 3.14 -7.46
CA TYR A 76 -7.57 4.44 -6.84
C TYR A 76 -8.98 4.54 -6.21
N LEU A 77 -10.00 3.92 -6.82
CA LEU A 77 -11.32 3.80 -6.20
C LEU A 77 -11.26 2.95 -4.92
N CYS A 78 -10.57 1.80 -4.94
CA CYS A 78 -10.39 0.97 -3.76
C CYS A 78 -9.73 1.75 -2.62
N LYS A 79 -8.67 2.52 -2.90
CA LYS A 79 -8.01 3.39 -1.93
C LYS A 79 -8.96 4.40 -1.29
N ARG A 80 -9.81 5.04 -2.09
CA ARG A 80 -10.78 6.03 -1.60
C ARG A 80 -11.87 5.36 -0.77
N VAL A 81 -12.37 4.20 -1.21
CA VAL A 81 -13.38 3.41 -0.47
C VAL A 81 -12.83 2.94 0.86
N ASP A 82 -11.62 2.37 0.87
CA ASP A 82 -10.96 1.85 2.06
C ASP A 82 -10.83 2.94 3.14
N ARG A 83 -10.25 4.09 2.78
CA ARG A 83 -10.09 5.24 3.69
C ARG A 83 -11.41 5.72 4.29
N GLU A 84 -12.46 5.82 3.48
CA GLU A 84 -13.76 6.32 3.93
C GLU A 84 -14.48 5.29 4.82
N LEU A 85 -14.38 4.00 4.50
CA LEU A 85 -14.92 2.94 5.35
C LEU A 85 -14.16 2.83 6.68
N GLU A 86 -12.83 2.95 6.68
CA GLU A 86 -12.04 3.01 7.91
C GLU A 86 -12.38 4.22 8.77
N MET A 87 -12.52 5.41 8.16
CA MET A 87 -12.90 6.62 8.89
C MET A 87 -14.28 6.47 9.53
N GLU A 88 -15.23 5.88 8.80
CA GLU A 88 -16.57 5.60 9.32
C GLU A 88 -16.51 4.58 10.47
N ASP A 89 -15.72 3.52 10.36
CA ASP A 89 -15.54 2.51 11.42
C ASP A 89 -14.91 3.11 12.69
N ARG A 90 -13.85 3.91 12.54
CA ARG A 90 -13.23 4.67 13.65
C ARG A 90 -14.23 5.61 14.32
N ARG A 91 -15.07 6.29 13.54
CA ARG A 91 -16.14 7.16 14.06
C ARG A 91 -17.15 6.37 14.90
N TRP A 92 -17.54 5.18 14.47
CA TRP A 92 -18.44 4.31 15.24
C TRP A 92 -17.79 3.74 16.49
N THR A 93 -16.48 3.44 16.44
CA THR A 93 -15.73 2.98 17.61
C THR A 93 -15.69 4.07 18.69
N TRP A 94 -15.44 5.32 18.28
CA TRP A 94 -15.44 6.48 19.17
C TRP A 94 -16.81 6.76 19.80
N LEU A 95 -17.90 6.64 19.03
CA LEU A 95 -19.26 6.90 19.52
C LEU A 95 -19.79 5.84 20.51
N ASN A 96 -19.24 4.62 20.49
CA ASN A 96 -19.76 3.49 21.27
C ASN A 96 -18.87 3.14 22.49
N ASP A 97 -18.11 4.09 23.03
CA ASP A 97 -17.22 3.91 24.19
C ASP A 97 -16.28 2.69 24.07
N GLY A 98 -15.88 2.32 22.84
CA GLY A 98 -15.06 1.13 22.58
C GLY A 98 -15.76 -0.23 22.80
N THR A 99 -17.04 -0.25 23.19
CA THR A 99 -17.78 -1.50 23.48
C THR A 99 -18.38 -2.18 22.26
N ARG A 100 -18.49 -1.47 21.14
CA ARG A 100 -19.00 -2.02 19.88
C ARG A 100 -17.84 -2.38 18.94
N GLN A 101 -17.10 -3.44 19.28
CA GLN A 101 -16.34 -4.19 18.29
C GLN A 101 -17.33 -4.93 17.40
N LEU A 102 -17.93 -4.24 16.44
CA LEU A 102 -18.46 -4.92 15.27
C LEU A 102 -17.23 -5.43 14.53
N SER A 103 -16.91 -6.71 14.76
CA SER A 103 -15.84 -7.47 14.10
C SER A 103 -16.15 -7.67 12.61
N HIS A 104 -16.41 -6.59 11.88
CA HIS A 104 -16.52 -6.64 10.44
C HIS A 104 -15.10 -6.66 9.87
N PRO A 105 -14.81 -7.54 8.90
CA PRO A 105 -13.54 -7.54 8.21
C PRO A 105 -13.33 -6.17 7.54
N SER A 106 -12.07 -5.71 7.51
CA SER A 106 -11.74 -4.45 6.83
C SER A 106 -11.99 -4.59 5.33
N PHE A 107 -12.19 -3.48 4.64
CA PHE A 107 -12.36 -3.55 3.18
C PHE A 107 -11.10 -4.13 2.51
N ALA A 108 -9.90 -3.76 2.98
CA ALA A 108 -8.65 -4.38 2.58
C ALA A 108 -8.64 -5.91 2.73
N SER A 109 -9.10 -6.45 3.88
CA SER A 109 -9.12 -7.91 4.10
C SER A 109 -10.11 -8.62 3.18
N ILE A 110 -11.28 -8.01 2.93
CA ILE A 110 -12.26 -8.53 1.96
C ILE A 110 -11.69 -8.49 0.53
N LEU A 111 -10.95 -7.42 0.20
CA LEU A 111 -10.39 -7.22 -1.13
C LEU A 111 -9.25 -8.21 -1.43
N ILE A 112 -8.38 -8.50 -0.45
CA ILE A 112 -7.34 -9.52 -0.63
C ILE A 112 -7.95 -10.91 -0.83
N GLU A 113 -8.94 -11.32 -0.03
CA GLU A 113 -9.63 -12.60 -0.22
C GLU A 113 -10.25 -12.71 -1.63
N ALA A 114 -10.84 -11.62 -2.13
CA ALA A 114 -11.35 -11.57 -3.49
C ALA A 114 -10.24 -11.70 -4.55
N CYS A 115 -9.07 -11.09 -4.32
CA CYS A 115 -7.91 -11.21 -5.20
C CYS A 115 -7.29 -12.61 -5.16
N GLU A 116 -7.17 -13.24 -3.99
CA GLU A 116 -6.65 -14.61 -3.81
C GLU A 116 -7.53 -15.65 -4.50
N SER A 117 -8.86 -15.53 -4.34
CA SER A 117 -9.82 -16.40 -5.01
C SER A 117 -9.66 -16.31 -6.53
N ARG A 118 -9.49 -15.09 -7.06
CA ARG A 118 -9.25 -14.86 -8.50
C ARG A 118 -7.88 -15.31 -8.95
N PHE A 119 -6.87 -15.18 -8.11
CA PHE A 119 -5.52 -15.61 -8.39
C PHE A 119 -5.47 -17.13 -8.56
N THR A 120 -6.08 -17.86 -7.62
CA THR A 120 -6.20 -19.32 -7.70
C THR A 120 -6.95 -19.74 -8.97
N GLN A 121 -8.08 -19.08 -9.26
CA GLN A 121 -8.83 -19.33 -10.50
C GLN A 121 -7.99 -19.05 -11.76
N ALA A 122 -7.22 -17.97 -11.77
CA ALA A 122 -6.38 -17.60 -12.92
C ALA A 122 -5.21 -18.56 -13.14
N LEU A 123 -4.69 -19.18 -12.07
CA LEU A 123 -3.69 -20.24 -12.18
C LEU A 123 -4.26 -21.50 -12.83
N ASP A 124 -5.51 -21.86 -12.50
CA ASP A 124 -6.15 -23.09 -12.98
C ASP A 124 -6.72 -22.95 -14.41
N GLU A 125 -7.39 -21.84 -14.71
CA GLU A 125 -8.28 -21.74 -15.87
C GLU A 125 -7.65 -21.03 -17.09
N GLN A 126 -6.72 -20.07 -16.89
CA GLN A 126 -6.09 -19.30 -17.97
C GLN A 126 -5.05 -18.26 -17.46
N ALA A 127 -3.80 -18.36 -17.94
CA ALA A 127 -2.76 -17.34 -17.72
C ALA A 127 -3.12 -15.93 -18.25
N ALA A 128 -4.14 -15.81 -19.11
CA ALA A 128 -4.59 -14.53 -19.66
C ALA A 128 -5.16 -13.57 -18.59
N HIS A 129 -5.80 -14.11 -17.55
CA HIS A 129 -6.37 -13.33 -16.45
C HIS A 129 -5.37 -13.07 -15.32
N LEU A 130 -4.29 -13.86 -15.25
CA LEU A 130 -3.26 -13.73 -14.23
C LEU A 130 -2.51 -12.41 -14.34
N PHE A 131 -2.11 -12.00 -15.55
CA PHE A 131 -1.30 -10.79 -15.70
C PHE A 131 -2.05 -9.50 -15.34
N PRO A 132 -3.28 -9.26 -15.82
CA PRO A 132 -4.06 -8.11 -15.39
C PRO A 132 -4.33 -8.08 -13.89
N LEU A 133 -4.61 -9.24 -13.29
CA LEU A 133 -4.84 -9.33 -11.85
C LEU A 133 -3.59 -8.95 -11.07
N ILE A 134 -2.43 -9.41 -11.48
CA ILE A 134 -1.15 -9.11 -10.84
C ILE A 134 -0.76 -7.63 -11.03
N GLU A 135 -1.05 -7.05 -12.19
CA GLU A 135 -0.88 -5.59 -12.39
C GLU A 135 -1.81 -4.79 -11.46
N PHE A 136 -3.06 -5.22 -11.29
CA PHE A 136 -4.01 -4.62 -10.35
C PHE A 136 -3.59 -4.76 -8.89
N ILE A 137 -3.10 -5.93 -8.47
CA ILE A 137 -2.53 -6.13 -7.12
C ILE A 137 -1.33 -5.21 -6.90
N GLY A 138 -0.47 -5.06 -7.91
CA GLY A 138 0.63 -4.10 -7.89
C GLY A 138 0.16 -2.66 -7.71
N ASP A 139 -0.92 -2.26 -8.38
CA ASP A 139 -1.54 -0.94 -8.20
C ASP A 139 -2.08 -0.77 -6.76
N LEU A 140 -2.72 -1.79 -6.20
CA LEU A 140 -3.25 -1.76 -4.83
C LEU A 140 -2.15 -1.68 -3.75
N LEU A 141 -1.02 -2.36 -3.96
CA LEU A 141 0.17 -2.28 -3.11
C LEU A 141 0.75 -0.86 -3.11
N LEU A 142 0.94 -0.28 -4.30
CA LEU A 142 1.44 1.08 -4.45
C LEU A 142 0.51 2.11 -3.81
N ASP A 143 -0.80 1.90 -3.91
CA ASP A 143 -1.78 2.80 -3.30
C ASP A 143 -1.89 2.64 -1.78
N GLY A 144 -1.27 1.60 -1.20
CA GLY A 144 -1.29 1.29 0.22
C GLY A 144 -2.62 0.71 0.70
N VAL A 145 -3.42 0.13 -0.22
CA VAL A 145 -4.72 -0.49 0.12
C VAL A 145 -4.51 -1.89 0.66
N LEU A 146 -3.61 -2.66 0.03
CA LEU A 146 -3.22 -3.97 0.49
C LEU A 146 -1.92 -3.86 1.27
N PRO A 147 -1.84 -4.37 2.51
CA PRO A 147 -0.59 -4.43 3.22
C PRO A 147 0.33 -5.49 2.59
N ILE A 148 1.64 -5.27 2.72
CA ILE A 148 2.67 -6.12 2.11
C ILE A 148 2.60 -7.55 2.65
N THR A 149 2.24 -7.70 3.93
CA THR A 149 2.05 -9.00 4.60
C THR A 149 1.02 -9.87 3.91
N ASP A 150 -0.08 -9.28 3.45
CA ASP A 150 -1.21 -10.03 2.90
C ASP A 150 -0.95 -10.45 1.44
N VAL A 151 -0.06 -9.74 0.74
CA VAL A 151 0.32 -10.07 -0.64
C VAL A 151 1.56 -11.00 -0.69
N GLN A 152 2.27 -11.15 0.42
CA GLN A 152 3.49 -11.95 0.50
C GLN A 152 3.26 -13.40 0.09
N ASP A 153 2.17 -14.02 0.54
CA ASP A 153 1.87 -15.42 0.23
C ASP A 153 1.59 -15.63 -1.27
N LEU A 154 0.86 -14.70 -1.90
CA LEU A 154 0.60 -14.72 -3.34
C LEU A 154 1.89 -14.59 -4.16
N VAL A 155 2.78 -13.68 -3.76
CA VAL A 155 4.07 -13.47 -4.42
C VAL A 155 4.98 -14.67 -4.22
N GLN A 156 5.01 -15.25 -3.02
CA GLN A 156 5.78 -16.44 -2.72
C GLN A 156 5.29 -17.64 -3.54
N GLN A 157 3.98 -17.79 -3.71
CA GLN A 157 3.41 -18.82 -4.57
C GLN A 157 3.85 -18.64 -6.04
N LEU A 158 3.87 -17.41 -6.55
CA LEU A 158 4.40 -17.15 -7.89
C LEU A 158 5.88 -17.51 -8.01
N PHE A 159 6.70 -17.21 -7.00
CA PHE A 159 8.11 -17.61 -6.97
C PHE A 159 8.26 -19.13 -7.01
N SER A 160 7.56 -19.86 -6.15
CA SER A 160 7.62 -21.33 -6.13
C SER A 160 7.18 -21.95 -7.47
N LEU A 161 6.19 -21.38 -8.15
CA LEU A 161 5.78 -21.85 -9.47
C LEU A 161 6.80 -21.49 -10.56
N ALA A 162 7.44 -20.33 -10.47
CA ALA A 162 8.49 -19.92 -11.39
C ALA A 162 9.75 -20.79 -11.24
N GLU A 163 10.15 -21.14 -10.02
CA GLU A 163 11.22 -22.10 -9.70
C GLU A 163 10.94 -23.48 -10.33
N GLN A 164 9.67 -23.89 -10.36
CA GLN A 164 9.23 -25.14 -11.03
C GLN A 164 9.21 -25.04 -12.57
N GLY A 165 9.63 -23.90 -13.15
CA GLY A 165 9.69 -23.69 -14.59
C GLY A 165 8.38 -23.21 -15.23
N GLN A 166 7.38 -22.78 -14.45
CA GLN A 166 6.16 -22.22 -15.04
C GLN A 166 6.42 -20.82 -15.62
N GLU A 167 6.47 -20.74 -16.96
CA GLU A 167 6.73 -19.49 -17.68
C GLU A 167 5.71 -18.39 -17.32
N GLY A 168 4.43 -18.75 -17.16
CA GLY A 168 3.37 -17.81 -16.80
C GLY A 168 3.66 -17.07 -15.49
N SER A 169 4.09 -17.80 -14.46
CA SER A 169 4.39 -17.24 -13.14
C SER A 169 5.63 -16.34 -13.18
N ALA A 170 6.68 -16.73 -13.90
CA ALA A 170 7.86 -15.89 -14.10
C ALA A 170 7.52 -14.58 -14.85
N ILE A 171 6.66 -14.64 -15.87
CA ILE A 171 6.19 -13.44 -16.58
C ILE A 171 5.33 -12.57 -15.65
N ALA A 172 4.43 -13.16 -14.86
CA ALA A 172 3.59 -12.44 -13.91
C ALA A 172 4.44 -11.70 -12.86
N LEU A 173 5.44 -12.38 -12.27
CA LEU A 173 6.43 -11.76 -11.37
C LEU A 173 7.13 -10.57 -12.03
N SER A 174 7.61 -10.75 -13.26
CA SER A 174 8.30 -9.68 -13.97
C SER A 174 7.41 -8.44 -14.17
N ARG A 175 6.11 -8.65 -14.40
CA ARG A 175 5.13 -7.57 -14.56
C ARG A 175 4.82 -6.89 -13.23
N LEU A 176 4.63 -7.66 -12.16
CA LEU A 176 4.44 -7.11 -10.82
C LEU A 176 5.60 -6.21 -10.43
N CYS A 177 6.82 -6.74 -10.50
CA CYS A 177 8.02 -6.02 -10.10
C CYS A 177 8.22 -4.77 -10.94
N ARG A 178 8.08 -4.85 -12.27
CA ARG A 178 8.15 -3.66 -13.14
C ARG A 178 7.04 -2.65 -12.87
N ARG A 179 5.86 -3.10 -12.45
CA ARG A 179 4.75 -2.20 -12.16
C ARG A 179 5.02 -1.41 -10.89
N VAL A 180 5.47 -2.11 -9.84
CA VAL A 180 5.77 -1.55 -8.52
C VAL A 180 7.04 -0.69 -8.58
N ALA A 181 8.11 -1.14 -9.23
CA ALA A 181 9.38 -0.41 -9.38
C ALA A 181 9.29 0.90 -10.17
N ARG A 182 8.13 1.24 -10.78
CA ARG A 182 7.93 2.54 -11.45
C ARG A 182 7.87 3.70 -10.47
N GLU A 183 7.41 3.44 -9.25
CA GLU A 183 7.30 4.46 -8.21
C GLU A 183 8.48 4.34 -7.25
N GLN A 184 8.96 5.46 -6.71
CA GLN A 184 10.11 5.48 -5.80
C GLN A 184 9.87 4.64 -4.53
N GLU A 185 8.68 4.74 -3.96
CA GLU A 185 8.25 3.95 -2.80
C GLU A 185 8.15 2.46 -3.14
N GLY A 186 7.94 2.12 -4.41
CA GLY A 186 7.80 0.75 -4.88
C GLY A 186 9.05 -0.09 -4.73
N MET A 187 10.25 0.50 -4.84
CA MET A 187 11.50 -0.24 -4.61
C MET A 187 11.57 -0.77 -3.17
N HIS A 188 11.16 0.05 -2.20
CA HIS A 188 11.10 -0.38 -0.80
C HIS A 188 10.07 -1.49 -0.58
N ILE A 189 8.91 -1.41 -1.25
CA ILE A 189 7.90 -2.49 -1.22
C ILE A 189 8.49 -3.80 -1.75
N LEU A 190 9.23 -3.75 -2.85
CA LEU A 190 9.84 -4.95 -3.46
C LEU A 190 10.97 -5.54 -2.61
N GLU A 191 11.75 -4.71 -1.93
CA GLU A 191 12.73 -5.15 -0.93
C GLU A 191 12.07 -5.88 0.24
N GLN A 192 10.98 -5.32 0.79
CA GLN A 192 10.23 -5.95 1.87
C GLN A 192 9.58 -7.28 1.44
N LEU A 193 9.16 -7.38 0.18
CA LEU A 193 8.68 -8.64 -0.41
C LEU A 193 9.81 -9.67 -0.65
N GLY A 194 11.08 -9.30 -0.45
CA GLY A 194 12.22 -10.17 -0.72
C GLY A 194 12.36 -10.52 -2.21
N ALA A 195 11.92 -9.63 -3.10
CA ALA A 195 11.81 -9.91 -4.52
C ALA A 195 13.18 -10.13 -5.18
N SER A 196 14.20 -9.31 -4.87
CA SER A 196 15.53 -9.41 -5.49
C SER A 196 16.15 -10.80 -5.30
N GLY A 197 16.32 -11.23 -4.05
CA GLY A 197 16.91 -12.53 -3.74
C GLY A 197 16.07 -13.71 -4.24
N SER A 198 14.75 -13.55 -4.34
CA SER A 198 13.88 -14.60 -4.89
C SER A 198 13.96 -14.69 -6.41
N ILE A 199 14.13 -13.58 -7.12
CA ILE A 199 14.36 -13.58 -8.57
C ILE A 199 15.72 -14.20 -8.90
N GLU A 200 16.77 -13.88 -8.15
CA GLU A 200 18.10 -14.47 -8.32
C GLU A 200 18.05 -16.00 -8.18
N ARG A 201 17.37 -16.52 -7.16
CA ARG A 201 17.15 -17.97 -6.98
C ARG A 201 16.44 -18.59 -8.19
N VAL A 202 15.43 -17.94 -8.75
CA VAL A 202 14.75 -18.42 -9.97
C VAL A 202 15.69 -18.41 -11.19
N LEU A 203 16.61 -17.44 -11.27
CA LEU A 203 17.55 -17.31 -12.38
C LEU A 203 18.70 -18.33 -12.34
N GLU A 204 19.09 -18.78 -11.14
CA GLU A 204 20.09 -19.84 -10.94
C GLU A 204 19.62 -21.19 -11.50
N GLU A 205 18.31 -21.44 -11.48
CA GLU A 205 17.70 -22.65 -12.02
C GLU A 205 17.70 -22.64 -13.57
N ASP A 206 18.17 -23.72 -14.19
CA ASP A 206 18.21 -23.83 -15.67
C ASP A 206 16.90 -24.33 -16.30
N ILE A 207 15.80 -24.23 -15.56
CA ILE A 207 14.49 -24.78 -15.94
C ILE A 207 13.65 -23.74 -16.69
N ILE A 208 13.88 -22.45 -16.43
CA ILE A 208 13.10 -21.35 -17.02
C ILE A 208 13.42 -21.14 -18.50
N THR A 209 12.42 -20.71 -19.28
CA THR A 209 12.63 -20.40 -20.70
C THR A 209 13.56 -19.19 -20.85
N PRO A 210 14.34 -19.10 -21.95
CA PRO A 210 15.21 -17.94 -22.19
C PRO A 210 14.45 -16.61 -22.14
N LYS A 211 13.21 -16.59 -22.64
CA LYS A 211 12.34 -15.41 -22.59
C LYS A 211 12.02 -14.99 -21.15
N ALA A 212 11.61 -15.93 -20.30
CA ALA A 212 11.37 -15.64 -18.88
C ALA A 212 12.65 -15.16 -18.18
N ARG A 213 13.78 -15.81 -18.46
CA ARG A 213 15.10 -15.41 -17.96
C ARG A 213 15.45 -13.96 -18.32
N TYR A 214 15.28 -13.57 -19.60
CA TYR A 214 15.51 -12.18 -20.02
C TYR A 214 14.59 -11.18 -19.32
N LEU A 215 13.31 -11.54 -19.10
CA LEU A 215 12.37 -10.65 -18.44
C LEU A 215 12.72 -10.42 -16.97
N LEU A 216 13.10 -11.49 -16.26
CA LEU A 216 13.53 -11.46 -14.86
C LEU A 216 14.88 -10.77 -14.69
N MET A 217 15.84 -11.00 -15.59
CA MET A 217 17.14 -10.32 -15.55
C MET A 217 16.97 -8.80 -15.71
N ALA A 218 16.09 -8.37 -16.63
CA ALA A 218 15.74 -6.95 -16.76
C ALA A 218 14.98 -6.38 -15.54
N VAL A 219 14.49 -7.22 -14.62
CA VAL A 219 13.97 -6.78 -13.32
C VAL A 219 15.09 -6.68 -12.29
N VAL A 220 16.03 -7.63 -12.27
CA VAL A 220 17.26 -7.54 -11.47
C VAL A 220 18.01 -6.24 -11.78
N ASP A 221 18.11 -5.89 -13.06
CA ASP A 221 18.71 -4.62 -13.49
C ASP A 221 18.02 -3.39 -12.88
N LEU A 222 16.73 -3.44 -12.58
CA LEU A 222 16.02 -2.34 -11.91
C LEU A 222 16.43 -2.17 -10.45
N PHE A 223 16.77 -3.25 -9.76
CA PHE A 223 17.30 -3.20 -8.39
C PHE A 223 18.73 -2.67 -8.34
N HIS A 224 19.51 -2.90 -9.39
CA HIS A 224 20.91 -2.51 -9.50
C HIS A 224 21.11 -1.17 -10.23
N GLN A 225 20.04 -0.59 -10.78
CA GLN A 225 19.98 0.84 -11.06
C GLN A 225 19.91 1.57 -9.72
N GLU A 226 21.02 1.56 -8.98
CA GLU A 226 21.33 2.68 -8.10
C GLU A 226 21.03 3.94 -8.90
N LEU A 227 20.44 4.94 -8.24
CA LEU A 227 20.30 6.29 -8.77
C LEU A 227 21.68 6.72 -9.26
N VAL A 228 22.00 6.40 -10.52
CA VAL A 228 23.17 6.89 -11.21
C VAL A 228 22.95 8.36 -11.13
N ASP A 229 23.70 8.99 -10.23
CA ASP A 229 23.72 10.42 -10.06
C ASP A 229 23.99 10.93 -11.46
N VAL A 230 22.94 11.44 -12.11
CA VAL A 230 22.95 11.78 -13.55
C VAL A 230 24.03 12.82 -13.84
N PHE A 231 24.62 13.39 -12.79
CA PHE A 231 25.65 14.39 -12.84
C PHE A 231 26.99 13.94 -12.24
N ASP A 232 27.18 12.68 -11.85
CA ASP A 232 28.34 12.22 -11.04
C ASP A 232 28.62 13.17 -9.87
N SER A 233 27.56 13.84 -9.40
CA SER A 233 27.69 15.08 -8.65
C SER A 233 27.89 14.85 -7.17
N ALA A 234 27.71 13.65 -6.64
CA ALA A 234 28.09 13.32 -5.28
C ALA A 234 29.62 13.31 -5.17
N ALA A 235 30.31 12.65 -6.10
CA ALA A 235 31.76 12.68 -6.17
C ALA A 235 32.28 14.10 -6.49
N LEU A 236 31.68 14.78 -7.46
CA LEU A 236 32.06 16.15 -7.83
C LEU A 236 31.72 17.17 -6.73
N ARG A 237 30.61 17.02 -5.99
CA ARG A 237 30.27 17.89 -4.86
C ARG A 237 31.16 17.59 -3.66
N ASN A 238 31.50 16.34 -3.40
CA ASN A 238 32.47 16.00 -2.35
C ASN A 238 33.84 16.61 -2.67
N GLU A 239 34.27 16.58 -3.94
CA GLU A 239 35.51 17.24 -4.40
C GLU A 239 35.41 18.78 -4.39
N ILE A 240 34.29 19.38 -4.78
CA ILE A 240 34.10 20.85 -4.77
C ILE A 240 33.99 21.41 -3.35
N TYR A 241 33.30 20.70 -2.46
CA TYR A 241 33.05 21.14 -1.10
C TYR A 241 34.06 20.59 -0.09
N ASN A 242 35.07 19.79 -0.53
CA ASN A 242 36.00 19.06 0.34
C ASN A 242 35.26 18.40 1.51
N LEU A 243 34.14 17.75 1.21
CA LEU A 243 33.43 16.91 2.16
C LEU A 243 34.07 15.52 2.19
N ASP A 244 35.41 15.50 2.29
CA ASP A 244 36.08 14.30 2.75
C ASP A 244 35.70 14.16 4.22
N ASP A 245 35.11 13.02 4.56
CA ASP A 245 34.84 12.62 5.94
C ASP A 245 36.19 12.49 6.68
N ASP A 246 36.74 13.63 7.09
CA ASP A 246 37.66 13.72 8.20
C ASP A 246 36.85 13.44 9.49
N GLU A 247 36.32 12.21 9.62
CA GLU A 247 36.19 11.59 10.93
C GLU A 247 37.62 11.36 11.45
N GLN A 248 38.21 12.47 11.89
CA GLN A 248 39.46 12.51 12.60
C GLN A 248 39.28 11.64 13.84
N GLU A 249 39.85 10.44 13.80
CA GLU A 249 40.18 9.62 14.96
C GLU A 249 40.93 10.50 15.96
N VAL A 250 40.21 11.13 16.89
CA VAL A 250 40.82 11.71 18.08
C VAL A 250 41.14 10.55 19.02
N SER A 251 42.25 9.88 18.70
CA SER A 251 43.02 9.10 19.66
C SER A 251 43.54 10.06 20.73
N SER A 252 42.83 10.16 21.86
CA SER A 252 43.35 10.78 23.07
C SER A 252 43.59 9.70 24.13
N GLU A 253 44.75 9.04 24.04
CA GLU A 253 45.37 8.36 25.17
C GLU A 253 46.65 9.11 25.59
N LEU A 254 46.90 9.06 26.91
CA LEU A 254 48.04 9.55 27.70
C LEU A 254 47.88 10.99 28.25
N ASP A 255 48.05 11.27 29.55
CA ASP A 255 48.32 10.43 30.71
C ASP A 255 48.09 11.27 31.99
N SER A 256 47.83 10.54 33.06
CA SER A 256 47.69 10.83 34.48
C SER A 256 48.51 12.01 35.06
N THR A 257 47.86 12.88 35.84
CA THR A 257 48.38 13.22 37.18
C THR A 257 47.24 13.38 38.20
N LEU A 258 47.42 12.66 39.29
CA LEU A 258 46.63 12.55 40.50
C LEU A 258 46.57 13.89 41.26
N THR A 259 45.40 14.31 41.73
CA THR A 259 45.23 14.75 43.13
C THR A 259 43.76 14.79 43.54
N ASP A 260 43.59 14.56 44.82
CA ASP A 260 42.47 13.98 45.54
C ASP A 260 41.51 15.06 46.12
N VAL A 261 40.37 14.56 46.63
CA VAL A 261 39.42 15.15 47.59
C VAL A 261 38.17 15.85 47.03
N GLY A 262 37.02 15.19 47.22
CA GLY A 262 35.90 15.83 47.94
C GLY A 262 34.51 15.83 47.31
N ASP A 263 33.71 14.82 47.68
CA ASP A 263 32.27 14.85 47.99
C ASP A 263 31.17 15.14 46.94
N LEU A 264 30.10 14.36 47.14
CA LEU A 264 28.82 14.18 46.43
C LEU A 264 27.79 15.33 46.73
N PRO A 265 26.57 15.35 46.12
CA PRO A 265 25.97 16.48 45.39
C PRO A 265 24.66 16.95 46.12
N PRO A 266 23.52 17.29 45.48
CA PRO A 266 23.22 17.96 44.20
C PRO A 266 22.33 19.22 44.42
N SER A 267 22.03 19.98 43.34
CA SER A 267 20.73 20.63 43.02
C SER A 267 20.90 21.96 42.30
N LYS A 268 20.19 22.15 41.17
CA LYS A 268 19.05 23.07 41.08
C LYS A 268 18.52 23.18 39.64
N ILE A 269 17.26 22.80 39.53
CA ILE A 269 16.28 23.22 38.53
C ILE A 269 16.23 24.75 38.54
N THR A 270 16.26 25.38 37.36
CA THR A 270 15.77 26.77 37.23
C THR A 270 14.89 26.87 36.00
N THR A 271 13.60 26.99 36.29
CA THR A 271 12.49 27.46 35.48
C THR A 271 12.78 28.88 34.98
N CYS A 272 12.49 29.17 33.71
CA CYS A 272 12.26 30.53 33.23
C CYS A 272 10.89 30.57 32.56
N GLU A 273 9.90 30.96 33.35
CA GLU A 273 8.64 31.53 32.87
C GLU A 273 8.93 32.95 32.34
N SER A 274 8.36 33.29 31.19
CA SER A 274 8.01 34.68 30.89
C SER A 274 6.69 34.66 30.11
N GLU A 275 5.64 34.94 30.87
CA GLU A 275 4.42 35.56 30.35
C GLU A 275 4.78 36.98 29.90
N ASP A 276 4.29 37.40 28.74
CA ASP A 276 3.73 38.74 28.62
C ASP A 276 2.59 38.73 27.59
N GLN A 277 1.46 39.26 28.06
CA GLN A 277 0.17 39.37 27.41
C GLN A 277 0.05 40.68 26.62
N VAL A 278 -1.08 40.79 25.90
CA VAL A 278 -1.76 42.03 25.44
C VAL A 278 -1.14 42.63 24.17
N GLU A 279 -1.86 42.86 23.06
CA GLU A 279 -3.08 43.67 23.00
C GLU A 279 -3.96 43.38 21.76
N ILE A 280 -5.27 43.47 22.02
CA ILE A 280 -6.38 43.36 21.09
C ILE A 280 -6.48 44.64 20.26
N SER A 281 -6.77 44.54 18.97
CA SER A 281 -7.46 45.60 18.23
C SER A 281 -8.32 45.01 17.13
N LYS A 282 -9.62 44.92 17.42
CA LYS A 282 -10.70 44.92 16.42
C LYS A 282 -10.77 46.31 15.78
N LEU A 283 -10.97 46.38 14.47
CA LEU A 283 -11.60 47.53 13.83
C LEU A 283 -12.48 47.00 12.69
N ASP A 284 -13.78 47.18 12.90
CA ASP A 284 -14.87 46.97 11.95
C ASP A 284 -14.94 48.12 10.93
N ALA A 285 -15.56 47.79 9.79
CA ALA A 285 -16.40 48.62 8.92
C ALA A 285 -15.75 49.70 8.04
N GLU A 286 -15.74 49.42 6.72
CA GLU A 286 -16.62 50.09 5.74
C GLU A 286 -17.09 49.08 4.67
#